data_AF-A0A930MFD1-F1
#
_entry.id   AF-A0A930MFD1-F1
#
_cell.length_a   1.000
_cell.length_b   1.000
_cell.length_c   1.000
_cell.angle_alpha   90.00
_cell.angle_beta   90.00
_cell.angle_gamma   90.00
#
_symmetry.space_group_name_H-M   'P 1'
#
loop_
_entity.id
_entity.type
_entity.pdbx_description
1 polymer ?
#
loop_
_entity_poly.entity_id
_entity_poly.type
_entity_poly.pdbx_seq_one_letter_code
_entity_poly.pdbx_strand_id
1 'polypeptide(L)'
;NITFTYQMTLPSAPSSTNADREEDGGRMLTWNLGKTLVTGESTPIQVSFRIWHTNVIIGAVVLVLVLIAVIAFLIWRRRKGSEPDEEPQLLDGPVIDVKAEEKH
;
A
#
# COMPACT_ATOMS: atom_id res chain seq x y z
N ASN A 1 -44.93 16.03 25.77
CA ASN A 1 -43.76 15.29 25.27
C ASN A 1 -43.13 16.12 24.17
N ILE A 2 -41.96 16.71 24.38
CA ILE A 2 -41.30 17.54 23.36
C ILE A 2 -40.35 16.61 22.60
N THR A 3 -40.65 16.36 21.33
CA THR A 3 -39.78 15.59 20.44
C THR A 3 -38.96 16.58 19.63
N PHE A 4 -37.64 16.59 19.88
CA PHE A 4 -36.69 17.37 19.09
C PHE A 4 -35.85 16.41 18.27
N THR A 5 -35.81 16.61 16.96
CA THR A 5 -35.16 15.71 16.01
C THR A 5 -34.23 16.53 15.13
N TYR A 6 -33.02 16.05 14.92
CA TYR A 6 -32.05 16.63 14.00
C TYR A 6 -31.83 15.66 12.85
N GLN A 7 -31.89 16.17 11.62
CA GLN A 7 -31.70 15.38 10.41
C GLN A 7 -30.60 16.01 9.56
N MET A 8 -29.71 15.18 9.04
CA MET A 8 -28.62 15.60 8.17
C MET A 8 -28.51 14.67 6.97
N THR A 9 -28.47 15.26 5.77
CA THR A 9 -28.23 14.53 4.53
C THR A 9 -26.78 14.72 4.11
N LEU A 10 -26.05 13.61 4.01
CA LEU A 10 -24.65 13.56 3.64
C LEU A 10 -24.48 13.33 2.13
N PRO A 11 -23.41 13.86 1.51
CA PRO A 11 -23.13 13.63 0.09
C PRO A 11 -22.75 12.17 -0.21
N SER A 12 -22.27 11.43 0.80
CA SER A 12 -21.91 10.01 0.73
C SER A 12 -22.30 9.31 2.02
N ALA A 13 -22.56 8.01 1.95
CA ALA A 13 -22.75 7.20 3.15
C ALA A 13 -21.48 7.26 4.02
N PRO A 14 -21.61 7.50 5.33
CA PRO A 14 -20.48 7.50 6.24
C PRO A 14 -19.98 6.07 6.48
N SER A 15 -18.74 5.96 6.98
CA SER A 15 -18.18 4.68 7.40
C SER A 15 -18.70 4.21 8.76
N SER A 16 -19.11 5.14 9.61
CA SER A 16 -19.75 4.87 10.91
C SER A 16 -20.51 6.11 11.38
N THR A 17 -21.60 5.92 12.10
CA THR A 17 -22.42 6.98 12.68
C THR A 17 -23.08 6.50 13.98
N ASN A 18 -23.48 7.44 14.84
CA ASN A 18 -24.32 7.19 16.01
C ASN A 18 -25.77 7.67 15.82
N ALA A 19 -26.24 7.79 14.58
CA ALA A 19 -27.62 8.16 14.27
C ALA A 19 -28.61 7.10 14.78
N ASP A 20 -29.79 7.55 15.21
CA ASP A 20 -30.89 6.66 15.61
C ASP A 20 -31.55 6.00 14.40
N ARG A 21 -31.48 6.65 13.24
CA ARG A 21 -32.01 6.14 11.98
C ARG A 21 -31.15 6.56 10.80
N GLU A 22 -30.99 5.63 9.86
CA GLU A 22 -30.29 5.81 8.59
C GLU A 22 -31.24 5.50 7.42
N GLU A 23 -31.33 6.43 6.46
CA GLU A 23 -32.19 6.35 5.29
C GLU A 23 -31.42 6.81 4.02
N ASP A 24 -32.04 6.69 2.84
CA ASP A 24 -31.42 7.07 1.54
C ASP A 24 -30.03 6.42 1.32
N GLY A 25 -29.96 5.10 1.52
CA GLY A 25 -28.71 4.35 1.38
C GLY A 25 -27.64 4.71 2.41
N GLY A 26 -28.04 5.18 3.60
CA GLY A 26 -27.15 5.57 4.69
C GLY A 26 -26.69 7.03 4.64
N ARG A 27 -27.19 7.83 3.68
CA ARG A 27 -26.83 9.25 3.54
C ARG A 27 -27.66 10.15 4.44
N MET A 28 -28.91 9.77 4.71
CA MET A 28 -29.80 10.56 5.55
C MET A 28 -29.76 10.02 6.97
N LEU A 29 -29.23 10.83 7.88
CA LEU A 29 -29.01 10.48 9.27
C LEU A 29 -29.94 11.29 10.16
N THR A 30 -30.59 10.62 11.12
CA THR A 30 -31.55 11.24 12.02
C THR A 30 -31.20 10.94 13.48
N TRP A 31 -31.13 11.98 14.31
CA TRP A 31 -30.90 11.91 15.75
C TRP A 31 -32.10 12.46 16.53
N ASN A 32 -32.53 11.74 17.56
CA ASN A 32 -33.60 12.12 18.47
C ASN A 32 -33.02 12.78 19.73
N LEU A 33 -32.92 14.10 19.70
CA LEU A 33 -32.37 14.92 20.80
C LEU A 33 -33.37 15.18 21.93
N GLY A 34 -34.59 14.64 21.84
CA GLY A 34 -35.60 14.76 22.90
C GLY A 34 -35.14 14.19 24.25
N LYS A 35 -34.22 13.20 24.25
CA LYS A 35 -33.64 12.64 25.48
C LYS A 35 -32.66 13.62 26.12
N THR A 36 -31.83 14.24 25.29
CA THR A 36 -30.78 15.25 25.61
C THR A 36 -31.34 16.47 26.34
N LEU A 37 -32.51 16.97 25.91
CA LEU A 37 -33.17 18.15 26.50
C LEU A 37 -33.77 17.90 27.89
N VAL A 38 -34.08 16.63 28.21
CA VAL A 38 -34.75 16.25 29.46
C VAL A 38 -33.75 15.71 30.49
N THR A 39 -32.65 15.09 30.05
CA THR A 39 -31.63 14.51 30.95
C THR A 39 -30.39 15.39 31.15
N GLY A 40 -30.19 16.43 30.34
CA GLY A 40 -29.00 17.29 30.40
C GLY A 40 -27.70 16.64 29.91
N GLU A 41 -27.75 15.38 29.45
CA GLU A 41 -26.62 14.74 28.77
C GLU A 41 -26.48 15.29 27.36
N SER A 42 -25.28 15.68 26.95
CA SER A 42 -25.01 16.05 25.56
C SER A 42 -25.00 14.79 24.69
N THR A 43 -25.79 14.77 23.61
CA THR A 43 -25.73 13.72 22.59
C THR A 43 -24.86 14.25 21.46
N PRO A 44 -23.54 13.94 21.44
CA PRO A 44 -22.67 14.42 20.39
C PRO A 44 -23.09 13.76 19.07
N ILE A 45 -23.36 14.57 18.07
CA ILE A 45 -23.60 14.09 16.71
C ILE A 45 -22.26 13.66 16.13
N GLN A 46 -22.09 12.37 15.83
CA GLN A 46 -20.83 11.81 15.34
C GLN A 46 -21.03 11.10 14.01
N VAL A 47 -20.14 11.42 13.07
CA VAL A 47 -20.10 10.82 11.74
C VAL A 47 -18.64 10.65 11.34
N SER A 48 -18.26 9.44 10.96
CA SER A 48 -16.91 9.10 10.54
C SER A 48 -16.88 8.77 9.05
N PHE A 49 -15.94 9.35 8.31
CA PHE A 49 -15.71 9.05 6.90
C PHE A 49 -14.33 8.45 6.70
N ARG A 50 -14.25 7.37 5.90
CA ARG A 50 -12.96 6.83 5.46
C ARG A 50 -12.57 7.49 4.14
N ILE A 51 -11.57 8.37 4.17
CA ILE A 51 -11.03 9.03 2.99
C ILE A 51 -9.87 8.20 2.44
N TRP A 52 -10.00 7.70 1.22
CA TRP A 52 -8.93 7.01 0.51
C TRP A 52 -8.19 7.97 -0.41
N HIS A 53 -6.87 8.10 -0.24
CA HIS A 53 -6.02 8.88 -1.13
C HIS A 53 -5.55 8.04 -2.32
N THR A 54 -6.47 7.59 -3.17
CA THR A 54 -6.18 6.71 -4.31
C THR A 54 -5.08 7.28 -5.23
N ASN A 55 -5.10 8.59 -5.48
CA ASN A 55 -4.09 9.24 -6.32
C ASN A 55 -2.67 9.18 -5.72
N VAL A 56 -2.57 9.29 -4.39
CA VAL A 56 -1.29 9.20 -3.68
C VAL A 56 -0.77 7.76 -3.73
N ILE A 57 -1.65 6.77 -3.54
CA ILE A 57 -1.28 5.35 -3.64
C ILE A 57 -0.78 5.03 -5.05
N ILE A 58 -1.51 5.46 -6.08
CA ILE A 58 -1.09 5.26 -7.49
C ILE A 58 0.26 5.94 -7.74
N GLY A 59 0.42 7.20 -7.32
CA GLY A 59 1.67 7.93 -7.47
C GLY A 59 2.87 7.24 -6.81
N ALA A 60 2.68 6.71 -5.59
CA ALA A 60 3.71 5.95 -4.89
C ALA A 60 4.11 4.67 -5.64
N VAL A 61 3.13 3.91 -6.15
CA VAL A 61 3.40 2.69 -6.93
C VAL A 61 4.20 3.01 -8.19
N VAL A 62 3.79 4.03 -8.94
CA VAL A 62 4.49 4.45 -10.17
C VAL A 62 5.92 4.89 -9.86
N LEU A 63 6.14 5.66 -8.79
CA LEU A 63 7.48 6.08 -8.37
C LEU A 63 8.40 4.89 -8.08
N VAL A 64 7.90 3.89 -7.37
CA VAL A 64 8.67 2.67 -7.06
C VAL A 64 9.05 1.92 -8.34
N LEU A 65 8.12 1.77 -9.29
CA LEU A 65 8.41 1.12 -10.57
C LEU A 65 9.47 1.87 -11.39
N VAL A 66 9.41 3.21 -11.42
CA VAL A 66 10.41 4.04 -12.09
C VAL A 66 11.79 3.89 -11.43
N LEU A 67 11.85 3.90 -10.10
CA LEU A 67 13.11 3.69 -9.37
C LEU A 67 13.73 2.32 -9.68
N ILE A 68 12.92 1.25 -9.71
CA ILE A 68 13.39 -0.09 -10.09
C ILE A 68 13.93 -0.09 -11.52
N ALA A 69 13.22 0.53 -12.46
CA ALA A 69 13.66 0.63 -13.85
C ALA A 69 14.99 1.39 -13.98
N VAL A 70 15.15 2.50 -13.25
CA VAL A 70 16.41 3.27 -13.23
C VAL A 70 17.55 2.44 -12.64
N ILE A 71 17.32 1.74 -11.53
CA ILE A 71 18.35 0.88 -10.91
C ILE A 71 18.76 -0.24 -11.88
N ALA A 72 17.79 -0.93 -12.49
CA ALA A 72 18.05 -1.98 -13.47
C ALA A 72 18.83 -1.44 -14.68
N PHE A 73 18.46 -0.26 -15.18
CA PHE A 73 19.15 0.41 -16.26
C PHE A 73 20.60 0.76 -15.90
N LEU A 74 20.84 1.27 -14.69
CA LEU A 74 22.20 1.60 -14.22
C LEU A 74 23.07 0.34 -14.09
N ILE A 75 22.52 -0.77 -13.59
CA ILE A 75 23.23 -2.06 -13.52
C ILE A 75 23.54 -2.57 -14.93
N TRP A 76 22.57 -2.55 -15.84
CA TRP A 76 22.78 -2.96 -17.23
C TRP A 76 23.81 -2.09 -17.95
N ARG A 77 23.76 -0.77 -17.74
CA ARG A 77 24.73 0.19 -18.29
C ARG A 77 26.14 -0.07 -17.75
N ARG A 78 26.30 -0.41 -16.47
CA ARG A 78 27.62 -0.76 -15.91
C ARG A 78 28.16 -2.06 -16.49
N ARG A 79 27.32 -3.09 -16.70
CA ARG A 79 27.74 -4.37 -17.30
C ARG A 79 28.22 -4.23 -18.74
N LYS A 80 27.66 -3.31 -19.54
CA LYS A 80 28.13 -3.06 -20.91
C LYS A 80 29.45 -2.30 -21.00
N GLY A 81 29.95 -1.74 -19.90
CA GLY A 81 31.29 -1.14 -19.81
C GLY A 81 32.35 -2.09 -19.21
N SER A 82 31.98 -3.33 -18.94
CA SER A 82 32.87 -4.40 -18.52
C SER A 82 32.68 -5.53 -19.53
N GLU A 83 33.47 -5.51 -20.61
CA GLU A 83 33.72 -6.73 -21.35
C GLU A 83 34.11 -7.83 -20.34
N PRO A 84 33.47 -9.00 -20.37
CA PRO A 84 33.98 -10.13 -19.63
C PRO A 84 35.26 -10.57 -20.34
N ASP A 85 36.42 -10.33 -19.74
CA ASP A 85 37.60 -11.12 -20.04
C ASP A 85 37.25 -12.57 -19.67
N GLU A 86 36.78 -13.30 -20.69
CA GLU A 86 36.65 -14.74 -20.66
C GLU A 86 38.06 -15.33 -20.60
N GLU A 87 38.58 -15.53 -19.40
CA GLU A 87 39.49 -16.66 -19.18
C GLU A 87 38.92 -17.51 -18.05
N PRO A 88 38.25 -18.64 -18.35
CA PRO A 88 38.09 -19.67 -17.35
C PRO A 88 39.50 -20.09 -16.92
N GLN A 89 39.85 -19.80 -15.66
CA GLN A 89 41.02 -20.38 -15.01
C GLN A 89 40.83 -21.90 -14.97
N LEU A 90 41.23 -22.56 -16.06
CA LEU A 90 41.53 -23.98 -16.07
C LEU A 90 42.75 -24.16 -15.18
N LEU A 91 42.48 -24.59 -13.95
CA LEU A 91 43.26 -25.56 -13.20
C LEU A 91 44.72 -25.70 -13.67
N ASP A 92 45.58 -24.74 -13.31
CA ASP A 92 47.02 -24.98 -13.14
C ASP A 92 47.20 -25.86 -11.89
N GLY A 93 46.74 -27.11 -12.01
CA GLY A 93 47.19 -28.19 -11.15
C GLY A 93 48.63 -28.54 -11.52
N PRO A 94 49.49 -28.92 -10.56
CA PRO A 94 50.87 -29.25 -10.85
C PRO A 94 50.93 -30.39 -11.88
N VAL A 95 51.73 -30.20 -12.93
CA VAL A 95 52.05 -31.24 -13.92
C VAL A 95 52.73 -32.40 -13.19
N ILE A 96 51.97 -33.46 -12.92
CA ILE A 96 52.51 -34.73 -12.43
C ILE A 96 53.02 -35.47 -13.66
N ASP A 97 54.33 -35.42 -13.87
CA ASP A 97 55.02 -36.22 -14.89
C ASP A 97 54.97 -37.70 -14.47
N VAL A 98 53.97 -38.43 -14.97
CA VAL A 98 53.94 -39.89 -14.87
C VAL A 98 54.53 -40.44 -16.16
N LYS A 99 55.87 -40.56 -16.17
CA LYS A 99 56.58 -41.40 -17.13
C LYS A 99 56.26 -42.87 -16.86
N ALA A 100 55.13 -43.32 -17.40
CA ALA A 100 54.89 -44.73 -17.65
C ALA A 100 55.55 -45.06 -19.00
N GLU A 101 56.69 -45.76 -18.97
CA GLU A 101 57.08 -46.57 -20.12
C GLU A 101 57.22 -48.02 -19.66
N GLU A 102 56.32 -48.85 -20.18
CA GLU A 102 56.27 -50.29 -20.03
C GLU A 102 57.40 -50.96 -20.82
N LYS A 103 58.11 -51.86 -20.13
CA LYS A 103 58.38 -53.25 -20.52
C LYS A 103 58.40 -53.57 -22.04
N HIS A 104 59.59 -53.89 -22.57
CA HIS A 104 59.79 -55.05 -23.46
C HIS A 104 61.23 -55.57 -23.45
#